data_AF-A0A2V7CLC7-F1
#
_entry.id   AF-A0A2V7CLC7-F1
#
_cell.length_a   1.000
_cell.length_b   1.000
_cell.length_c   1.000
_cell.angle_alpha   90.00
_cell.angle_beta   90.00
_cell.angle_gamma   90.00
#
_symmetry.space_group_name_H-M   'P 1'
#
loop_
_entity.id
_entity.type
_entity.pdbx_description
1 polymer ?
#
loop_
_entity_poly.entity_id
_entity_poly.type
_entity_poly.pdbx_seq_one_letter_code
_entity_poly.pdbx_strand_id
1 'polypeptide(L)'
;EYMTDDADVILVGMGTISLPIKVAIREMRAKGRKVGLVRLRWFRPFPTEKLVAALSKASALGIIDRDYSFGSPFGSGVVANEIRAALYNADRRPPLLSFICGLGGREVTLEDVYKATDLCYAAAKAGKSDPKTHWLGVRE
;
A
#
# COMPACT_ATOMS: atom_id res chain seq x y z
N GLU A 1 -5.83 4.30 -11.01
CA GLU A 1 -4.79 3.28 -11.22
C GLU A 1 -3.61 3.84 -12.00
N TYR A 2 -2.43 3.24 -11.86
CA TYR A 2 -1.20 3.54 -12.60
C TYR A 2 -0.34 2.27 -12.66
N MET A 3 -0.10 1.74 -13.88
CA MET A 3 0.69 0.51 -14.12
C MET A 3 0.22 -0.68 -13.28
N THR A 4 -1.08 -0.96 -13.26
CA THR A 4 -1.70 -1.99 -12.40
C THR A 4 -2.11 -3.27 -13.14
N ASP A 5 -2.12 -3.27 -14.47
CA ASP A 5 -2.75 -4.35 -15.25
C ASP A 5 -1.97 -5.67 -15.17
N ASP A 6 -0.65 -5.59 -15.09
CA ASP A 6 0.28 -6.71 -14.94
C ASP A 6 1.01 -6.69 -13.59
N ALA A 7 0.57 -5.87 -12.63
CA ALA A 7 1.30 -5.65 -11.39
C ALA A 7 1.23 -6.86 -10.43
N ASP A 8 2.39 -7.37 -10.03
CA ASP A 8 2.52 -8.36 -8.96
C ASP A 8 2.25 -7.72 -7.59
N VAL A 9 2.73 -6.50 -7.39
CA VAL A 9 2.52 -5.72 -6.17
C VAL A 9 1.77 -4.44 -6.52
N ILE A 10 0.70 -4.14 -5.79
CA ILE A 10 0.02 -2.84 -5.89
C ILE A 10 0.22 -2.05 -4.60
N LEU A 11 0.81 -0.88 -4.74
CA LEU A 11 0.89 0.11 -3.67
C LEU A 11 -0.38 0.97 -3.65
N VAL A 12 -0.81 1.34 -2.46
CA VAL A 12 -1.93 2.26 -2.26
C VAL A 12 -1.45 3.46 -1.45
N GLY A 13 -1.85 4.65 -1.89
CA GLY A 13 -1.60 5.88 -1.14
C GLY A 13 -2.68 6.91 -1.40
N MET A 14 -2.79 7.88 -0.49
CA MET A 14 -3.76 8.96 -0.56
C MET A 14 -3.08 10.33 -0.50
N GLY A 15 -3.54 11.28 -1.32
CA GLY A 15 -2.98 12.63 -1.33
C GLY A 15 -1.57 12.72 -1.90
N THR A 16 -0.72 13.55 -1.28
CA THR A 16 0.61 13.92 -1.80
C THR A 16 1.62 12.78 -1.74
N ILE A 17 1.42 11.78 -0.87
CA ILE A 17 2.30 10.61 -0.77
C ILE A 17 2.34 9.79 -2.07
N SER A 18 1.28 9.88 -2.89
CA SER A 18 1.22 9.17 -4.17
C SER A 18 2.21 9.70 -5.21
N LEU A 19 2.75 10.92 -5.07
CA LEU A 19 3.75 11.46 -5.99
C LEU A 19 5.09 10.70 -5.91
N PRO A 20 5.77 10.63 -4.75
CA PRO A 20 7.00 9.86 -4.64
C PRO A 20 6.78 8.37 -4.95
N ILE A 21 5.63 7.80 -4.58
CA ILE A 21 5.28 6.41 -4.94
C ILE A 21 5.27 6.23 -6.47
N LYS A 22 4.66 7.15 -7.22
CA LYS A 22 4.61 7.09 -8.69
C LYS A 22 6.02 7.20 -9.30
N VAL A 23 6.90 8.02 -8.72
CA VAL A 23 8.30 8.15 -9.18
C VAL A 23 9.06 6.85 -8.93
N ALA A 24 8.99 6.31 -7.71
CA ALA A 24 9.63 5.04 -7.36
C ALA A 24 9.14 3.89 -8.25
N ILE A 25 7.84 3.81 -8.53
CA ILE A 25 7.28 2.79 -9.43
C ILE A 25 7.88 2.89 -10.84
N ARG A 26 8.07 4.09 -11.37
CA ARG A 26 8.68 4.25 -12.70
C ARG A 26 10.12 3.72 -12.73
N GLU A 27 10.92 3.99 -11.69
CA GLU A 27 12.28 3.46 -11.58
C GLU A 27 12.29 1.94 -11.41
N MET A 28 11.41 1.39 -10.58
CA MET A 28 11.28 -0.06 -10.38
C MET A 28 10.81 -0.77 -11.67
N ARG A 29 9.87 -0.16 -12.40
CA ARG A 29 9.36 -0.67 -13.67
C ARG A 29 10.44 -0.66 -14.76
N ALA A 30 11.29 0.35 -14.81
CA ALA A 30 12.46 0.38 -15.69
C ALA A 30 13.45 -0.77 -15.40
N LYS A 31 13.45 -1.29 -14.17
CA LYS A 31 14.23 -2.45 -13.73
C LYS A 31 13.46 -3.79 -13.84
N GLY A 32 12.33 -3.81 -14.54
CA GLY A 32 11.53 -5.02 -14.76
C GLY A 32 10.64 -5.45 -13.59
N ARG A 33 10.55 -4.66 -12.51
CA ARG A 33 9.69 -4.98 -11.36
C ARG A 33 8.24 -4.58 -11.65
N LYS A 34 7.32 -5.55 -11.61
CA LYS A 34 5.91 -5.34 -11.90
C LYS A 34 5.16 -4.75 -10.70
N VAL A 35 5.30 -3.43 -10.50
CA VAL A 35 4.67 -2.70 -9.40
C VAL A 35 3.66 -1.69 -9.93
N GLY A 36 2.49 -1.60 -9.31
CA GLY A 36 1.44 -0.65 -9.67
C GLY A 36 1.05 0.27 -8.51
N LEU A 37 0.30 1.33 -8.81
CA LEU A 37 -0.26 2.26 -7.83
C LEU A 37 -1.78 2.42 -8.01
N VAL A 38 -2.50 2.26 -6.90
CA VAL A 38 -3.85 2.78 -6.74
C VAL A 38 -3.79 4.03 -5.87
N ARG A 39 -3.97 5.20 -6.49
CA ARG A 39 -4.13 6.47 -5.75
C ARG A 39 -5.57 6.64 -5.31
N LEU A 40 -5.82 6.59 -4.00
CA LEU A 40 -7.14 6.89 -3.45
C LEU A 40 -7.40 8.39 -3.57
N ARG A 41 -8.41 8.76 -4.35
CA ARG A 41 -8.81 10.17 -4.56
C ARG A 41 -10.05 10.57 -3.75
N TRP A 42 -10.84 9.58 -3.35
CA TRP A 42 -12.13 9.79 -2.72
C TRP A 42 -12.24 8.81 -1.55
N PHE A 43 -12.31 9.32 -0.32
CA PHE A 43 -12.32 8.49 0.88
C PHE A 43 -13.73 8.21 1.39
N ARG A 44 -14.69 9.15 1.22
CA ARG A 44 -16.07 9.00 1.66
C ARG A 44 -17.08 9.59 0.67
N PRO A 45 -18.12 8.82 0.25
CA PRO A 45 -18.33 7.39 0.52
C PRO A 45 -17.15 6.52 0.06
N PHE A 46 -16.82 5.45 0.80
CA PHE A 46 -15.64 4.63 0.50
C PHE A 46 -15.88 3.82 -0.79
N PRO A 47 -14.96 3.84 -1.78
CA PRO A 47 -15.19 3.22 -3.08
C PRO A 47 -14.90 1.71 -3.06
N THR A 48 -15.61 0.95 -2.22
CA THR A 48 -15.38 -0.47 -1.92
C THR A 48 -15.27 -1.34 -3.17
N GLU A 49 -16.31 -1.37 -4.01
CA GLU A 49 -16.37 -2.24 -5.20
C GLU A 49 -15.21 -1.97 -6.17
N LYS A 50 -14.91 -0.70 -6.43
CA LYS A 50 -13.83 -0.28 -7.32
C LYS A 50 -12.46 -0.64 -6.76
N LEU A 51 -12.26 -0.48 -5.45
CA LEU A 51 -11.01 -0.86 -4.80
C LEU A 51 -10.81 -2.37 -4.79
N VAL A 52 -11.85 -3.15 -4.45
CA VAL A 52 -11.76 -4.62 -4.48
C VAL A 52 -11.39 -5.10 -5.88
N ALA A 53 -12.08 -4.63 -6.92
CA ALA A 53 -11.78 -4.99 -8.30
C ALA A 53 -10.34 -4.62 -8.71
N ALA A 54 -9.86 -3.44 -8.33
CA ALA A 54 -8.51 -2.98 -8.68
C ALA A 54 -7.40 -3.69 -7.89
N LEU A 55 -7.66 -4.10 -6.65
CA LEU A 55 -6.63 -4.64 -5.74
C LEU A 55 -6.57 -6.17 -5.77
N SER A 56 -7.68 -6.86 -5.98
CA SER A 56 -7.73 -8.33 -5.96
C SER A 56 -6.93 -9.00 -7.09
N LYS A 57 -6.46 -8.26 -8.10
CA LYS A 57 -5.58 -8.79 -9.15
C LYS A 57 -4.12 -8.98 -8.72
N ALA A 58 -3.66 -8.27 -7.68
CA ALA A 58 -2.27 -8.30 -7.23
C ALA A 58 -1.94 -9.56 -6.41
N SER A 59 -0.65 -9.89 -6.35
CA SER A 59 -0.10 -10.95 -5.49
C SER A 59 0.16 -10.45 -4.07
N ALA A 60 0.38 -9.16 -3.86
CA ALA A 60 0.38 -8.51 -2.54
C ALA A 60 0.06 -7.01 -2.65
N LEU A 61 -0.37 -6.43 -1.52
CA LEU A 61 -0.76 -5.03 -1.38
C LEU A 61 0.10 -4.33 -0.33
N GLY A 62 0.56 -3.13 -0.66
CA GLY A 62 1.28 -2.26 0.28
C GLY A 62 0.54 -0.94 0.47
N ILE A 63 -0.03 -0.71 1.64
CA ILE A 63 -0.84 0.47 1.90
C ILE A 63 0.02 1.45 2.69
N ILE A 64 0.25 2.63 2.14
CA ILE A 64 1.12 3.65 2.70
C ILE A 64 0.25 4.80 3.21
N ASP A 65 0.08 4.83 4.53
CA ASP A 65 -0.68 5.84 5.26
C ASP A 65 0.26 6.96 5.75
N ARG A 66 -0.28 8.19 5.78
CA ARG A 66 0.34 9.36 6.41
C ARG A 66 -0.45 9.77 7.66
N ASP A 67 -0.94 8.78 8.37
CA ASP A 67 -1.65 8.91 9.63
C ASP A 67 -1.35 7.68 10.48
N TYR A 68 -1.71 7.78 11.75
CA TYR A 68 -1.73 6.65 12.66
C TYR A 68 -3.06 6.63 13.39
N SER A 69 -3.83 5.56 13.20
CA SER A 69 -5.09 5.36 13.90
C SER A 69 -4.80 4.74 15.27
N PHE A 70 -4.66 5.58 16.30
CA PHE A 70 -4.37 5.14 17.67
C PHE A 70 -5.37 4.08 18.15
N GLY A 71 -4.86 2.98 18.70
CA GLY A 71 -5.68 1.88 19.20
C GLY A 71 -6.36 1.04 18.11
N SER A 72 -6.10 1.31 16.83
CA SER A 72 -6.66 0.52 15.74
C SER A 72 -6.10 -0.91 15.73
N PRO A 73 -6.86 -1.88 15.16
CA PRO A 73 -6.32 -3.21 14.87
C PRO A 73 -4.98 -3.12 14.16
N PHE A 74 -4.00 -3.92 14.62
CA PHE A 74 -2.65 -3.98 14.05
C PHE A 74 -1.83 -2.68 14.11
N GLY A 75 -2.32 -1.65 14.80
CA GLY A 75 -1.66 -0.35 14.90
C GLY A 75 -1.42 0.28 13.53
N SER A 76 -2.40 0.25 12.64
CA SER A 76 -2.29 0.70 11.25
C SER A 76 -2.83 2.12 11.03
N GLY A 77 -2.67 2.64 9.81
CA GLY A 77 -3.35 3.84 9.35
C GLY A 77 -4.79 3.56 8.89
N VAL A 78 -5.54 4.63 8.66
CA VAL A 78 -6.97 4.55 8.36
C VAL A 78 -7.23 3.86 7.01
N VAL A 79 -6.42 4.12 5.98
CA VAL A 79 -6.66 3.54 4.64
C VAL A 79 -6.40 2.05 4.67
N ALA A 80 -5.36 1.58 5.37
CA ALA A 80 -5.09 0.16 5.52
C ALA A 80 -6.26 -0.58 6.17
N ASN A 81 -6.86 -0.01 7.22
CA ASN A 81 -7.99 -0.60 7.92
C ASN A 81 -9.24 -0.69 7.05
N GLU A 82 -9.56 0.37 6.31
CA GLU A 82 -10.71 0.38 5.40
C GLU A 82 -10.54 -0.60 4.24
N ILE A 83 -9.33 -0.73 3.70
CA ILE A 83 -9.06 -1.69 2.62
C ILE A 83 -9.12 -3.13 3.12
N ARG A 84 -8.63 -3.41 4.33
CA ARG A 84 -8.81 -4.73 4.96
C ARG A 84 -10.29 -5.07 5.11
N ALA A 85 -11.10 -4.13 5.59
CA ALA A 85 -12.54 -4.32 5.73
C ALA A 85 -13.21 -4.53 4.37
N ALA A 86 -12.85 -3.75 3.34
CA ALA A 86 -13.37 -3.89 1.99
C ALA A 86 -13.05 -5.25 1.37
N LEU A 87 -11.84 -5.77 1.58
CA LEU A 87 -11.40 -7.06 1.06
C LEU A 87 -11.92 -8.25 1.88
N TYR A 88 -12.48 -8.05 3.07
CA TYR A 88 -12.86 -9.16 3.95
C TYR A 88 -13.81 -10.17 3.29
N ASN A 89 -14.78 -9.65 2.53
CA ASN A 89 -15.77 -10.43 1.77
C ASN A 89 -15.39 -10.66 0.29
N ALA A 90 -14.17 -10.28 -0.13
CA ALA A 90 -13.73 -10.52 -1.50
C ALA A 90 -13.27 -11.98 -1.68
N ASP A 91 -13.50 -12.54 -2.88
CA ASP A 91 -13.07 -13.90 -3.21
C ASP A 91 -11.55 -14.05 -3.11
N ARG A 92 -10.82 -13.06 -3.67
CA ARG A 92 -9.36 -13.00 -3.60
C ARG A 92 -8.91 -11.90 -2.64
N ARG A 93 -8.11 -12.32 -1.66
CA ARG A 93 -7.57 -11.52 -0.56
C ARG A 93 -6.05 -11.62 -0.55
N PRO A 94 -5.35 -10.81 -1.36
CA PRO A 94 -3.90 -10.82 -1.37
C PRO A 94 -3.34 -10.40 -0.01
N PRO A 95 -2.15 -10.88 0.40
CA PRO A 95 -1.42 -10.36 1.54
C PRO A 95 -1.39 -8.83 1.53
N LEU A 96 -1.74 -8.22 2.67
CA LEU A 96 -1.84 -6.77 2.81
C LEU A 96 -0.92 -6.30 3.93
N LEU A 97 0.04 -5.46 3.57
CA LEU A 97 0.98 -4.84 4.49
C LEU A 97 0.61 -3.36 4.68
N SER A 98 0.75 -2.90 5.92
CA SER A 98 0.52 -1.50 6.29
C SER A 98 1.85 -0.82 6.56
N PHE A 99 2.03 0.36 5.98
CA PHE A 99 3.19 1.21 6.14
C PHE A 99 2.75 2.58 6.63
N ILE A 100 3.37 3.08 7.68
CA ILE A 100 3.20 4.46 8.15
C ILE A 100 4.43 5.25 7.75
N CYS A 101 4.21 6.34 7.00
CA CYS A 101 5.27 7.18 6.45
C CYS A 101 4.92 8.66 6.60
N GLY A 102 5.93 9.53 6.66
CA GLY A 102 5.73 10.99 6.57
C GLY A 102 5.01 11.62 7.77
N LEU A 103 5.03 10.98 8.93
CA LEU A 103 4.49 11.54 10.17
C LEU A 103 5.25 12.81 10.58
N GLY A 104 4.52 13.77 11.15
CA GLY A 104 5.09 15.05 11.55
C GLY A 104 5.57 15.92 10.38
N GLY A 105 5.04 15.69 9.16
CA GLY A 105 5.43 16.43 7.97
C GLY A 105 6.76 15.99 7.36
N ARG A 106 7.31 14.85 7.79
CA ARG A 106 8.53 14.29 7.22
C ARG A 106 8.35 13.92 5.74
N GLU A 107 9.44 14.02 5.02
CA GLU A 107 9.50 13.59 3.63
C GLU A 107 9.34 12.06 3.54
N VAL A 108 8.66 11.61 2.49
CA VAL A 108 8.58 10.19 2.13
C VAL A 108 9.51 9.99 0.95
N THR A 109 10.61 9.28 1.19
CA THR A 109 11.68 9.11 0.20
C THR A 109 11.37 7.98 -0.77
N LEU A 110 12.09 7.93 -1.89
CA LEU A 110 12.00 6.79 -2.81
C LEU A 110 12.46 5.49 -2.14
N GLU A 111 13.45 5.59 -1.25
CA GLU A 111 13.99 4.46 -0.48
C GLU A 111 12.93 3.85 0.45
N ASP A 112 12.09 4.66 1.08
CA ASP A 112 10.95 4.16 1.87
C ASP A 112 9.99 3.35 0.99
N VAL A 113 9.72 3.83 -0.23
CA VAL A 113 8.86 3.11 -1.17
C VAL A 113 9.51 1.82 -1.66
N TYR A 114 10.82 1.79 -1.89
CA TYR A 114 11.55 0.58 -2.25
C TYR A 114 11.46 -0.47 -1.16
N LYS A 115 11.76 -0.09 0.09
CA LYS A 115 11.63 -0.97 1.27
C LYS A 115 10.22 -1.52 1.42
N ALA A 116 9.19 -0.67 1.32
CA ALA A 116 7.80 -1.10 1.39
C ALA A 116 7.47 -2.11 0.30
N THR A 117 7.95 -1.87 -0.92
CA THR A 117 7.73 -2.76 -2.06
C THR A 117 8.43 -4.10 -1.90
N ASP A 118 9.68 -4.12 -1.42
CA ASP A 118 10.45 -5.35 -1.18
C ASP A 118 9.76 -6.25 -0.15
N LEU A 119 9.25 -5.66 0.93
CA LEU A 119 8.45 -6.37 1.94
C LEU A 119 7.16 -6.95 1.34
N CYS A 120 6.50 -6.21 0.43
CA CYS A 120 5.33 -6.73 -0.28
C CYS A 120 5.67 -7.93 -1.19
N TYR A 121 6.82 -7.92 -1.88
CA TYR A 121 7.25 -9.07 -2.67
C TYR A 121 7.56 -10.29 -1.80
N ALA A 122 8.18 -10.09 -0.63
CA ALA A 122 8.40 -11.16 0.33
C ALA A 122 7.07 -11.76 0.82
N ALA A 123 6.09 -10.91 1.13
CA ALA A 123 4.74 -11.32 1.52
C ALA A 123 4.00 -12.06 0.39
N ALA A 124 4.12 -11.60 -0.85
CA ALA A 124 3.57 -12.27 -2.03
C ALA A 124 4.12 -13.70 -2.17
N LYS A 125 5.44 -13.87 -2.00
CA LYS A 125 6.10 -15.18 -2.05
C LYS A 125 5.66 -16.09 -0.89
N ALA A 126 5.47 -15.54 0.30
CA ALA A 126 5.06 -16.28 1.48
C ALA A 126 3.55 -16.59 1.51
N GLY A 127 2.74 -15.86 0.74
CA GLY A 127 1.27 -15.96 0.75
C GLY A 127 0.64 -15.51 2.07
N LYS A 128 1.35 -14.72 2.89
CA LYS A 128 0.91 -14.30 4.23
C LYS A 128 1.13 -12.82 4.45
N SER A 129 0.16 -12.18 5.10
CA SER A 129 0.26 -10.80 5.59
C SER A 129 1.13 -10.75 6.85
N ASP A 130 1.99 -9.75 6.98
CA ASP A 130 2.57 -9.40 8.28
C ASP A 130 1.49 -8.71 9.14
N PRO A 131 1.16 -9.21 10.34
CA PRO A 131 0.21 -8.54 11.23
C PRO A 131 0.75 -7.22 11.80
N LYS A 132 2.05 -6.92 11.65
CA LYS A 132 2.65 -5.68 12.13
C LYS A 132 2.48 -4.55 11.11
N THR A 133 2.31 -3.35 11.63
CA THR A 133 2.47 -2.14 10.83
C THR A 133 3.95 -1.75 10.80
N HIS A 134 4.47 -1.50 9.61
CA HIS A 134 5.85 -1.06 9.42
C HIS A 134 5.92 0.47 9.45
N TRP A 135 6.82 1.01 10.26
CA TRP A 135 7.05 2.44 10.36
C TRP A 135 8.31 2.78 9.57
N LEU A 136 8.18 3.60 8.54
CA LEU A 136 9.29 4.00 7.67
C LEU A 136 9.52 5.51 7.79
N GLY A 137 10.79 5.92 7.77
CA GLY A 137 11.16 7.34 7.90
C GLY A 137 10.88 7.95 9.29
N VAL A 138 10.78 7.14 10.34
CA VAL A 138 10.71 7.58 11.74
C VAL A 138 12.10 7.50 12.40
N ARG A 139 12.38 8.37 13.38
CA ARG A 139 13.58 8.23 14.23
C ARG A 139 13.37 7.05 15.17
N GLU A 140 14.43 6.27 15.38
CA GLU A 140 14.54 5.31 16.48
C GLU A 140 14.42 5.99 17.85
#